data_AF-A0A429MID9-F1
#
_entry.id   AF-A0A429MID9-F1
#
_cell.length_a   1.000
_cell.length_b   1.000
_cell.length_c   1.000
_cell.angle_alpha   90.00
_cell.angle_beta   90.00
_cell.angle_gamma   90.00
#
_symmetry.space_group_name_H-M   'P 1'
#
loop_
_entity.id
_entity.type
_entity.pdbx_description
1 polymer ?
#
loop_
_entity_poly.entity_id
_entity_poly.type
_entity_poly.pdbx_seq_one_letter_code
_entity_poly.pdbx_strand_id
1 'polypeptide(L)'
;KIFRQSRFYIIPLAIGAWLAGLALAAFTLVFWETISLIIGIIFVAVAITLLTKSQSYFIRQFAYCLFVSGQTAFLFHLGSETDQVLWVLIAQIFILCISYFLKPHWFFILIQMLATYGIAVIYLLQMDHSLWSLNSTQTYLNLVLLNYLVFSSVLLIGSKAVVSYKRSIFLCTLVVIWVSSFFDTFVGLALVDSADQSLWFLYALPCVWLLC
;
A
#
# COMPACT_ATOMS: atom_id res chain seq x y z
N LYS A 1 -7.62 34.32 15.29
CA LYS A 1 -8.06 32.90 15.29
C LYS A 1 -6.94 32.04 14.69
N ILE A 2 -5.99 31.60 15.52
CA ILE A 2 -4.71 30.98 15.09
C ILE A 2 -4.85 29.49 14.72
N PHE A 3 -5.90 28.83 15.23
CA PHE A 3 -6.27 27.49 14.78
C PHE A 3 -7.44 27.58 13.80
N ARG A 4 -7.14 27.42 12.50
CA ARG A 4 -8.13 26.99 11.53
C ARG A 4 -8.70 25.69 12.10
N GLN A 5 -10.02 25.58 12.29
CA GLN A 5 -10.69 24.36 12.74
C GLN A 5 -10.44 23.24 11.70
N SER A 6 -9.26 22.64 11.73
CA SER A 6 -8.98 21.43 11.01
C SER A 6 -9.80 20.36 11.70
N ARG A 7 -10.51 19.58 10.88
CA ARG A 7 -11.32 18.45 11.31
C ARG A 7 -10.42 17.29 11.75
N PHE A 8 -9.55 17.52 12.74
CA PHE A 8 -8.60 16.54 13.27
C PHE A 8 -9.30 15.28 13.78
N TYR A 9 -10.55 15.41 14.27
CA TYR A 9 -11.40 14.28 14.67
C TYR A 9 -11.67 13.27 13.55
N ILE A 10 -11.51 13.65 12.27
CA ILE A 10 -11.70 12.75 11.13
C ILE A 10 -10.58 11.71 11.04
N ILE A 11 -9.38 12.01 11.56
CA ILE A 11 -8.22 11.11 11.46
C ILE A 11 -8.42 9.87 12.36
N PRO A 12 -8.68 9.99 13.69
CA PRO A 12 -8.97 8.82 14.52
C PRO A 12 -10.17 8.02 14.02
N LEU A 13 -11.17 8.70 13.46
CA LEU A 13 -12.36 8.04 12.93
C LEU A 13 -12.05 7.18 11.69
N ALA A 14 -11.21 7.67 10.78
CA ALA A 14 -10.76 6.90 9.61
C ALA A 14 -9.88 5.71 10.00
N ILE A 15 -9.01 5.88 11.00
CA ILE A 15 -8.20 4.79 11.57
C ILE A 15 -9.10 3.74 12.21
N GLY A 16 -10.09 4.16 13.00
CA GLY A 16 -11.06 3.27 13.62
C GLY A 16 -11.88 2.47 12.60
N ALA A 17 -12.33 3.11 11.53
CA ALA A 17 -13.03 2.43 10.43
C ALA A 17 -12.15 1.39 9.72
N TRP A 18 -10.86 1.70 9.54
CA TRP A 18 -9.92 0.76 8.94
C TRP A 18 -9.64 -0.44 9.85
N LEU A 19 -9.38 -0.21 11.15
CA LEU A 19 -9.19 -1.27 12.14
C LEU A 19 -10.43 -2.16 12.29
N ALA A 20 -11.62 -1.55 12.32
CA ALA A 20 -12.88 -2.29 12.34
C ALA A 20 -13.06 -3.14 11.06
N GLY A 21 -12.65 -2.62 9.90
CA GLY A 21 -12.67 -3.36 8.64
C GLY A 21 -11.75 -4.59 8.67
N LEU A 22 -10.54 -4.46 9.23
CA LEU A 22 -9.63 -5.60 9.42
C LEU A 22 -10.19 -6.63 10.40
N ALA A 23 -10.76 -6.18 11.52
CA ALA A 23 -11.39 -7.09 12.48
C ALA A 23 -12.56 -7.84 11.81
N LEU A 24 -13.41 -7.13 11.07
CA LEU A 24 -14.52 -7.72 10.32
C LEU A 24 -14.01 -8.73 9.28
N ALA A 25 -12.92 -8.41 8.58
CA ALA A 25 -12.28 -9.35 7.65
C ALA A 25 -11.83 -10.63 8.33
N ALA A 26 -11.15 -10.51 9.47
CA ALA A 26 -10.69 -11.66 10.25
C ALA A 26 -11.88 -12.52 10.69
N PHE A 27 -12.96 -11.90 11.19
CA PHE A 27 -14.19 -12.62 11.50
C PHE A 27 -14.79 -13.33 10.29
N THR A 28 -14.86 -12.67 9.13
CA THR A 28 -15.38 -13.31 7.91
C THR A 28 -14.50 -14.48 7.47
N LEU A 29 -13.18 -14.36 7.54
CA LEU A 29 -12.25 -15.41 7.13
C LEU A 29 -12.31 -16.61 8.07
N VAL A 30 -12.33 -16.38 9.38
CA VAL A 30 -12.33 -17.46 10.40
C VAL A 30 -13.65 -18.22 10.42
N PHE A 31 -14.79 -17.54 10.32
CA PHE A 31 -16.09 -18.18 10.50
C PHE A 31 -16.76 -18.62 9.19
N TRP A 32 -16.37 -18.06 8.05
CA TRP A 32 -17.11 -18.23 6.79
C TRP A 32 -16.27 -18.74 5.62
N GLU A 33 -15.00 -19.13 5.83
CA GLU A 33 -14.11 -19.79 4.85
C GLU A 33 -14.42 -19.39 3.38
N THR A 34 -14.82 -20.31 2.50
CA THR A 34 -15.10 -20.03 1.07
C THR A 34 -16.27 -19.06 0.86
N ILE A 35 -17.28 -19.06 1.75
CA ILE A 35 -18.41 -18.12 1.68
C ILE A 35 -17.95 -16.68 1.90
N SER A 36 -16.83 -16.49 2.62
CA SER A 36 -16.25 -15.15 2.85
C SER A 36 -15.84 -14.44 1.56
N LEU A 37 -15.52 -15.16 0.47
CA LEU A 37 -15.25 -14.56 -0.84
C LEU A 37 -16.50 -13.87 -1.39
N ILE A 38 -17.65 -14.56 -1.34
CA ILE A 38 -18.94 -14.03 -1.81
C ILE A 38 -19.33 -12.82 -0.96
N ILE A 39 -19.22 -12.95 0.37
CA ILE A 39 -19.48 -11.85 1.31
C ILE A 39 -18.56 -10.66 1.03
N GLY A 40 -17.29 -10.91 0.74
CA GLY A 40 -16.30 -9.88 0.44
C GLY A 40 -16.62 -9.10 -0.84
N ILE A 41 -17.03 -9.78 -1.91
CA ILE A 41 -17.48 -9.12 -3.16
C ILE A 41 -18.71 -8.25 -2.89
N ILE A 42 -19.68 -8.76 -2.13
CA ILE A 42 -20.87 -8.01 -1.74
C ILE A 42 -20.47 -6.76 -0.94
N PHE A 43 -19.55 -6.88 0.02
CA PHE A 43 -19.08 -5.76 0.82
C PHE A 43 -18.39 -4.70 -0.03
N VAL A 44 -17.55 -5.08 -0.99
CA VAL A 44 -16.90 -4.12 -1.91
C VAL A 44 -17.95 -3.42 -2.78
N ALA A 45 -18.91 -4.15 -3.35
CA ALA A 45 -19.96 -3.56 -4.20
C ALA A 45 -20.85 -2.56 -3.43
N VAL A 46 -21.25 -2.92 -2.20
CA VAL A 46 -22.01 -2.04 -1.31
C VAL A 46 -21.17 -0.82 -0.94
N ALA A 47 -19.89 -1.01 -0.60
CA ALA A 47 -18.99 0.08 -0.24
C ALA A 47 -18.83 1.08 -1.39
N ILE A 48 -18.61 0.63 -2.63
CA ILE A 48 -18.51 1.51 -3.82
C ILE A 48 -19.79 2.32 -3.99
N THR A 49 -20.95 1.68 -3.86
CA THR A 49 -22.26 2.34 -3.98
C THR A 49 -22.45 3.40 -2.89
N LEU A 50 -22.05 3.09 -1.65
CA LEU A 50 -22.13 4.04 -0.55
C LEU A 50 -21.14 5.19 -0.73
N LEU A 51 -19.91 4.95 -1.18
CA LEU A 51 -18.90 5.99 -1.39
C LEU A 51 -19.27 6.97 -2.52
N THR A 52 -20.02 6.52 -3.52
CA THR A 52 -20.48 7.38 -4.62
C THR A 52 -21.70 8.24 -4.25
N LYS A 53 -22.58 7.77 -3.34
CA LYS A 53 -23.85 8.45 -3.00
C LYS A 53 -23.83 9.17 -1.64
N SER A 54 -22.93 8.81 -0.73
CA SER A 54 -22.97 9.24 0.67
C SER A 54 -22.51 10.68 0.90
N GLN A 55 -23.31 11.43 1.67
CA GLN A 55 -22.98 12.77 2.18
C GLN A 55 -22.60 12.77 3.69
N SER A 56 -23.01 11.74 4.45
CA SER A 56 -22.76 11.67 5.90
C SER A 56 -21.40 11.09 6.22
N TYR A 57 -20.70 11.67 7.22
CA TYR A 57 -19.41 11.17 7.69
C TYR A 57 -19.50 9.74 8.18
N PHE A 58 -20.55 9.37 8.92
CA PHE A 58 -20.72 8.02 9.45
C PHE A 58 -20.82 6.98 8.32
N ILE A 59 -21.70 7.21 7.34
CA ILE A 59 -21.90 6.30 6.21
C ILE A 59 -20.62 6.17 5.38
N ARG A 60 -19.87 7.25 5.22
CA ARG A 60 -18.58 7.18 4.52
C ARG A 60 -17.55 6.30 5.24
N GLN A 61 -17.49 6.38 6.57
CA GLN A 61 -16.59 5.56 7.38
C GLN A 61 -17.03 4.10 7.42
N PHE A 62 -18.33 3.85 7.51
CA PHE A 62 -18.90 2.52 7.37
C PHE A 62 -18.59 1.91 5.99
N ALA A 63 -18.69 2.69 4.92
CA ALA A 63 -18.32 2.26 3.59
C ALA A 63 -16.81 1.93 3.48
N TYR A 64 -15.93 2.71 4.12
CA TYR A 64 -14.50 2.36 4.19
C TYR A 64 -14.28 1.04 4.95
N CYS A 65 -14.96 0.83 6.07
CA CYS A 65 -14.89 -0.42 6.83
C CYS A 65 -15.28 -1.63 5.97
N LEU A 66 -16.41 -1.55 5.26
CA LEU A 66 -16.86 -2.60 4.34
C LEU A 66 -15.87 -2.83 3.19
N PHE A 67 -15.33 -1.75 2.62
CA PHE A 67 -14.36 -1.84 1.53
C PHE A 67 -13.09 -2.58 1.98
N VAL A 68 -12.52 -2.20 3.13
CA VAL A 68 -11.33 -2.87 3.70
C VAL A 68 -11.64 -4.33 3.92
N SER A 69 -12.74 -4.61 4.62
CA SER A 69 -13.12 -5.98 4.96
C SER A 69 -13.24 -6.86 3.72
N GLY A 70 -14.03 -6.42 2.72
CA GLY A 70 -14.24 -7.18 1.50
C GLY A 70 -12.99 -7.34 0.65
N GLN A 71 -12.16 -6.29 0.52
CA GLN A 71 -10.87 -6.39 -0.15
C GLN A 71 -9.96 -7.43 0.51
N THR A 72 -9.82 -7.37 1.85
CA THR A 72 -8.90 -8.27 2.54
C THR A 72 -9.35 -9.73 2.49
N ALA A 73 -10.66 -9.99 2.59
CA ALA A 73 -11.20 -11.33 2.40
C ALA A 73 -10.94 -11.84 0.97
N PHE A 74 -11.17 -11.01 -0.05
CA PHE A 74 -10.92 -11.34 -1.44
C PHE A 74 -9.44 -11.64 -1.72
N LEU A 75 -8.52 -10.78 -1.26
CA LEU A 75 -7.09 -10.95 -1.49
C LEU A 75 -6.52 -12.19 -0.77
N PHE A 76 -7.02 -12.48 0.44
CA PHE A 76 -6.57 -13.65 1.20
C PHE A 76 -7.00 -14.95 0.52
N HIS A 77 -8.27 -15.04 0.09
CA HIS A 77 -8.75 -16.19 -0.67
C HIS A 77 -8.05 -16.33 -2.02
N LEU A 78 -7.84 -15.23 -2.74
CA LEU A 78 -7.10 -15.27 -4.00
C LEU A 78 -5.68 -15.80 -3.82
N GLY A 79 -5.00 -15.40 -2.74
CA GLY A 79 -3.68 -15.91 -2.39
C GLY A 79 -3.70 -17.39 -2.01
N SER A 80 -4.71 -17.83 -1.26
CA SER A 80 -4.86 -19.23 -0.83
C SER A 80 -5.23 -20.19 -1.98
N GLU A 81 -6.01 -19.73 -2.97
CA GLU A 81 -6.45 -20.59 -4.08
C GLU A 81 -5.41 -20.68 -5.20
N THR A 82 -4.63 -19.62 -5.41
CA THR A 82 -3.65 -19.57 -6.51
C THR A 82 -2.24 -19.98 -6.10
N ASP A 83 -1.94 -20.05 -4.79
CA ASP A 83 -0.60 -20.22 -4.21
C ASP A 83 0.47 -19.25 -4.78
N GLN A 84 0.02 -18.17 -5.43
CA GLN A 84 0.85 -17.26 -6.21
C GLN A 84 0.59 -15.82 -5.80
N VAL A 85 1.58 -15.21 -5.13
CA VAL A 85 1.51 -13.81 -4.67
C VAL A 85 1.38 -12.82 -5.84
N LEU A 86 1.77 -13.20 -7.06
CA LEU A 86 1.59 -12.38 -8.26
C LEU A 86 0.12 -12.03 -8.52
N TRP A 87 -0.82 -12.96 -8.37
CA TRP A 87 -2.25 -12.68 -8.57
C TRP A 87 -2.79 -11.74 -7.49
N VAL A 88 -2.32 -11.90 -6.26
CA VAL A 88 -2.63 -11.00 -5.15
C VAL A 88 -2.11 -9.59 -5.43
N LEU A 89 -0.90 -9.45 -5.98
CA LEU A 89 -0.31 -8.16 -6.36
C LEU A 89 -1.13 -7.48 -7.47
N ILE A 90 -1.49 -8.20 -8.52
CA ILE A 90 -2.31 -7.67 -9.63
C ILE A 90 -3.67 -7.18 -9.10
N ALA A 91 -4.32 -8.00 -8.27
CA ALA A 91 -5.59 -7.62 -7.64
C ALA A 91 -5.44 -6.39 -6.74
N GLN A 92 -4.37 -6.30 -5.95
CA GLN A 92 -4.10 -5.15 -5.09
C GLN A 92 -3.87 -3.86 -5.91
N ILE A 93 -3.14 -3.94 -7.02
CA ILE A 93 -2.95 -2.80 -7.95
C ILE A 93 -4.30 -2.35 -8.52
N PHE A 94 -5.15 -3.29 -8.94
CA PHE A 94 -6.49 -2.98 -9.44
C PHE A 94 -7.35 -2.28 -8.37
N ILE A 95 -7.29 -2.74 -7.13
CA ILE A 95 -8.02 -2.14 -6.00
C ILE A 95 -7.47 -0.76 -5.64
N LEU A 96 -6.16 -0.54 -5.71
CA LEU A 96 -5.55 0.78 -5.55
C LEU A 96 -6.04 1.75 -6.63
N CYS A 97 -6.12 1.30 -7.89
CA CYS A 97 -6.68 2.09 -9.00
C CYS A 97 -8.15 2.47 -8.75
N ILE A 98 -9.00 1.51 -8.39
CA ILE A 98 -10.40 1.78 -8.02
C ILE A 98 -10.47 2.79 -6.87
N SER A 99 -9.66 2.57 -5.83
CA SER A 99 -9.60 3.45 -4.67
C SER A 99 -9.25 4.87 -5.08
N TYR A 100 -8.34 5.07 -6.03
CA TYR A 100 -8.02 6.40 -6.51
C TYR A 100 -9.22 7.12 -7.17
N PHE A 101 -10.04 6.42 -7.96
CA PHE A 101 -11.23 6.99 -8.60
C PHE A 101 -12.38 7.31 -7.63
N LEU A 102 -12.48 6.57 -6.52
CA LEU A 102 -13.54 6.78 -5.51
C LEU A 102 -13.27 7.98 -4.59
N LYS A 103 -12.19 8.75 -4.83
CA LYS A 103 -11.76 9.90 -4.02
C LYS A 103 -11.86 9.68 -2.49
N PRO A 104 -11.32 8.56 -1.95
CA PRO A 104 -11.39 8.26 -0.54
C PRO A 104 -10.47 9.21 0.23
N HIS A 105 -10.62 9.16 1.56
CA HIS A 105 -9.78 9.91 2.47
C HIS A 105 -8.28 9.61 2.23
N TRP A 106 -7.42 10.62 2.35
CA TRP A 106 -5.98 10.52 2.04
C TRP A 106 -5.25 9.39 2.78
N PHE A 107 -5.66 9.12 4.03
CA PHE A 107 -5.13 8.01 4.84
C PHE A 107 -5.45 6.65 4.23
N PHE A 108 -6.60 6.50 3.59
CA PHE A 108 -6.99 5.26 2.93
C PHE A 108 -6.07 4.96 1.75
N ILE A 109 -5.82 5.96 0.90
CA ILE A 109 -4.86 5.85 -0.21
C ILE A 109 -3.46 5.51 0.32
N LEU A 110 -3.05 6.08 1.46
CA LEU A 110 -1.75 5.79 2.06
C LEU A 110 -1.63 4.30 2.38
N ILE A 111 -2.63 3.73 3.05
CA ILE A 111 -2.61 2.30 3.40
C ILE A 111 -2.62 1.44 2.15
N GLN A 112 -3.41 1.79 1.12
CA GLN A 112 -3.44 1.03 -0.13
C GLN A 112 -2.07 1.04 -0.84
N MET A 113 -1.39 2.18 -0.87
CA MET A 113 -0.03 2.27 -1.43
C MET A 113 0.97 1.44 -0.62
N LEU A 114 0.90 1.51 0.72
CA LEU A 114 1.77 0.71 1.60
C LEU A 114 1.52 -0.79 1.47
N ALA A 115 0.26 -1.22 1.38
CA ALA A 115 -0.10 -2.62 1.17
C ALA A 115 0.40 -3.12 -0.20
N THR A 116 0.26 -2.31 -1.25
CA THR A 116 0.78 -2.65 -2.59
C THR A 116 2.29 -2.78 -2.59
N TYR A 117 3.00 -1.85 -1.95
CA TYR A 117 4.45 -1.91 -1.80
C TYR A 117 4.88 -3.15 -0.99
N GLY A 118 4.23 -3.41 0.14
CA GLY A 118 4.52 -4.58 0.98
C GLY A 118 4.33 -5.90 0.24
N ILE A 119 3.23 -6.06 -0.52
CA ILE A 119 2.98 -7.26 -1.33
C ILE A 119 4.02 -7.38 -2.45
N ALA A 120 4.43 -6.28 -3.08
CA ALA A 120 5.49 -6.29 -4.10
C ALA A 120 6.85 -6.72 -3.52
N VAL A 121 7.19 -6.25 -2.31
CA VAL A 121 8.40 -6.70 -1.58
C VAL A 121 8.31 -8.19 -1.25
N ILE A 122 7.19 -8.67 -0.72
CA ILE A 122 6.98 -10.10 -0.42
C ILE A 122 7.12 -10.95 -1.69
N TYR A 123 6.54 -10.49 -2.81
CA TYR A 123 6.66 -11.17 -4.09
C TYR A 123 8.12 -11.29 -4.55
N LEU A 124 8.90 -10.20 -4.47
CA LEU A 124 10.32 -10.21 -4.82
C LEU A 124 11.13 -11.14 -3.90
N LEU A 125 10.81 -11.16 -2.60
CA LEU A 125 11.46 -12.06 -1.64
C LEU A 125 11.09 -13.53 -1.88
N GLN A 126 9.88 -13.83 -2.34
CA GLN A 126 9.47 -15.21 -2.62
C GLN A 126 10.09 -15.77 -3.91
N MET A 127 10.37 -14.92 -4.90
CA MET A 127 11.06 -15.32 -6.14
C MET A 127 12.50 -15.80 -5.88
N ASP A 128 13.13 -15.31 -4.83
CA ASP A 128 14.48 -15.71 -4.41
C ASP A 128 14.32 -16.66 -3.22
N HIS A 129 14.11 -17.95 -3.51
CA HIS A 129 13.75 -19.03 -2.57
C HIS A 129 14.62 -19.15 -1.29
N SER A 130 15.70 -18.39 -1.22
CA SER A 130 16.47 -18.15 -0.01
C SER A 130 16.27 -16.72 0.48
N LEU A 131 15.43 -16.56 1.51
CA LEU A 131 15.30 -15.31 2.27
C LEU A 131 16.65 -14.74 2.76
N TRP A 132 17.72 -15.56 2.76
CA TRP A 132 19.01 -15.32 3.39
C TRP A 132 20.24 -15.85 2.60
N SER A 133 20.11 -16.35 1.36
CA SER A 133 21.33 -16.79 0.64
C SER A 133 22.05 -15.60 -0.01
N LEU A 134 23.37 -15.61 0.18
CA LEU A 134 24.36 -14.58 -0.16
C LEU A 134 24.55 -14.31 -1.67
N ASN A 135 23.60 -14.68 -2.53
CA ASN A 135 23.63 -14.40 -3.97
C ASN A 135 22.78 -13.18 -4.39
N SER A 136 22.40 -12.35 -3.43
CA SER A 136 21.29 -11.38 -3.48
C SER A 136 21.54 -10.09 -4.27
N THR A 137 22.45 -10.08 -5.24
CA THR A 137 22.64 -8.90 -6.10
C THR A 137 21.39 -8.63 -6.94
N GLN A 138 20.75 -9.68 -7.47
CA GLN A 138 19.58 -9.55 -8.32
C GLN A 138 18.31 -9.17 -7.53
N THR A 139 18.11 -9.70 -6.33
CA THR A 139 17.03 -9.26 -5.44
C THR A 139 17.21 -7.83 -4.96
N TYR A 140 18.45 -7.46 -4.62
CA TYR A 140 18.78 -6.08 -4.28
C TYR A 140 18.49 -5.13 -5.46
N LEU A 141 18.94 -5.44 -6.67
CA LEU A 141 18.66 -4.66 -7.87
C LEU A 141 17.16 -4.58 -8.17
N ASN A 142 16.40 -5.66 -7.98
CA ASN A 142 14.95 -5.67 -8.16
C ASN A 142 14.22 -4.82 -7.12
N LEU A 143 14.65 -4.83 -5.86
CA LEU A 143 14.12 -3.97 -4.80
C LEU A 143 14.41 -2.50 -5.08
N VAL A 144 15.64 -2.21 -5.54
CA VAL A 144 16.03 -0.86 -5.97
C VAL A 144 15.16 -0.41 -7.15
N LEU A 145 14.97 -1.25 -8.16
CA LEU A 145 14.09 -0.98 -9.30
C LEU A 145 12.64 -0.72 -8.86
N LEU A 146 12.12 -1.50 -7.90
CA LEU A 146 10.80 -1.28 -7.33
C LEU A 146 10.70 0.09 -6.65
N ASN A 147 11.70 0.48 -5.87
CA ASN A 147 11.75 1.80 -5.22
C ASN A 147 11.73 2.92 -6.28
N TYR A 148 12.51 2.78 -7.36
CA TYR A 148 12.48 3.71 -8.50
C TYR A 148 11.12 3.78 -9.18
N LEU A 149 10.46 2.64 -9.36
CA LEU A 149 9.12 2.59 -9.93
C LEU A 149 8.13 3.36 -9.04
N VAL A 150 8.19 3.16 -7.73
CA VAL A 150 7.35 3.92 -6.78
C VAL A 150 7.62 5.41 -6.89
N PHE A 151 8.88 5.85 -6.85
CA PHE A 151 9.22 7.27 -6.97
C PHE A 151 8.78 7.87 -8.33
N SER A 152 8.96 7.13 -9.42
CA SER A 152 8.54 7.56 -10.77
C SER A 152 7.01 7.62 -10.89
N SER A 153 6.30 6.65 -10.32
CA SER A 153 4.83 6.65 -10.31
C SER A 153 4.27 7.86 -9.59
N VAL A 154 4.94 8.32 -8.53
CA VAL A 154 4.58 9.55 -7.80
C VAL A 154 4.75 10.79 -8.67
N LEU A 155 5.78 10.86 -9.52
CA LEU A 155 5.99 11.98 -10.46
C LEU A 155 4.93 12.02 -11.58
N LEU A 156 4.40 10.86 -11.99
CA LEU A 156 3.36 10.75 -13.01
C LEU A 156 1.97 11.17 -12.51
N ILE A 157 1.75 11.18 -11.20
CA ILE A 157 0.50 11.68 -10.61
C ILE A 157 0.46 13.20 -10.85
N GLY A 158 -0.43 13.66 -11.74
CA GLY A 158 -0.49 15.07 -12.13
C GLY A 158 -0.72 16.05 -10.96
N SER A 159 -0.29 17.31 -11.13
CA SER A 159 -0.16 18.30 -10.03
C SER A 159 -1.43 18.49 -9.18
N LYS A 160 -2.63 18.39 -9.77
CA LYS A 160 -3.91 18.54 -9.05
C LYS A 160 -4.18 17.40 -8.06
N ALA A 161 -3.78 16.18 -8.37
CA ALA A 161 -3.94 15.02 -7.49
C ALA A 161 -2.86 14.98 -6.41
N VAL A 162 -1.63 15.38 -6.75
CA VAL A 162 -0.54 15.57 -5.79
C VAL A 162 -0.94 16.54 -4.70
N VAL A 163 -1.62 17.65 -5.03
CA VAL A 163 -2.09 18.61 -4.01
C VAL A 163 -3.09 17.99 -3.03
N SER A 164 -3.98 17.12 -3.51
CA SER A 164 -5.01 16.48 -2.66
C SER A 164 -4.44 15.38 -1.76
N TYR A 165 -3.45 14.63 -2.25
CA TYR A 165 -2.88 13.46 -1.56
C TYR A 165 -1.43 13.65 -1.11
N LYS A 166 -0.90 14.89 -1.10
CA LYS A 166 0.50 15.21 -0.78
C LYS A 166 1.01 14.53 0.49
N ARG A 167 0.21 14.51 1.56
CA ARG A 167 0.56 13.90 2.85
C ARG A 167 0.71 12.39 2.75
N SER A 168 -0.19 11.75 2.00
CA SER A 168 -0.19 10.31 1.78
C SER A 168 1.03 9.88 0.98
N ILE A 169 1.30 10.60 -0.11
CA ILE A 169 2.47 10.39 -0.97
C ILE A 169 3.76 10.57 -0.16
N PHE A 170 3.89 11.68 0.58
CA PHE A 170 5.11 11.97 1.36
C PHE A 170 5.42 10.90 2.41
N LEU A 171 4.40 10.47 3.16
CA LEU A 171 4.57 9.41 4.15
C LEU A 171 4.88 8.06 3.51
N CYS A 172 4.29 7.75 2.35
CA CYS A 172 4.63 6.53 1.60
C CYS A 172 6.10 6.55 1.15
N THR A 173 6.56 7.67 0.57
CA THR A 173 7.97 7.87 0.20
C THR A 173 8.90 7.69 1.41
N LEU A 174 8.56 8.25 2.57
CA LEU A 174 9.35 8.06 3.79
C LEU A 174 9.46 6.59 4.21
N VAL A 175 8.36 5.83 4.13
CA VAL A 175 8.38 4.40 4.45
C VAL A 175 9.24 3.63 3.44
N VAL A 176 9.14 3.94 2.15
CA VAL A 176 9.99 3.32 1.11
C VAL A 176 11.47 3.59 1.37
N ILE A 177 11.84 4.83 1.71
CA ILE A 177 13.22 5.19 2.09
C ILE A 177 13.66 4.41 3.33
N TRP A 178 12.80 4.31 4.34
CA TRP A 178 13.12 3.59 5.58
C TRP A 178 13.34 2.09 5.32
N VAL A 179 12.47 1.45 4.54
CA VAL A 179 12.62 0.04 4.13
C VAL A 179 13.88 -0.15 3.29
N SER A 180 14.16 0.74 2.34
CA SER A 180 15.40 0.70 1.54
C SER A 180 16.64 0.80 2.42
N SER A 181 16.65 1.74 3.37
CA SER A 181 17.78 1.93 4.31
C SER A 181 17.97 0.71 5.22
N PHE A 182 16.88 0.05 5.62
CA PHE A 182 16.96 -1.23 6.32
C PHE A 182 17.66 -2.27 5.45
N PHE A 183 17.18 -2.53 4.22
CA PHE A 183 17.85 -3.49 3.33
C PHE A 183 19.30 -3.12 3.01
N ASP A 184 19.62 -1.84 2.82
CA ASP A 184 21.01 -1.37 2.62
C ASP A 184 21.89 -1.66 3.84
N THR A 185 21.37 -1.50 5.07
CA THR A 185 22.15 -1.77 6.28
C THR A 185 22.42 -3.28 6.46
N PHE A 186 21.43 -4.12 6.14
CA PHE A 186 21.54 -5.57 6.33
C PHE A 186 22.28 -6.27 5.17
N VAL A 187 22.06 -5.83 3.93
CA VAL A 187 22.63 -6.43 2.70
C VAL A 187 23.90 -5.69 2.25
N GLY A 188 23.96 -4.37 2.41
CA GLY A 188 25.13 -3.56 2.09
C GLY A 188 26.34 -3.93 2.95
N LEU A 189 26.16 -4.39 4.19
CA LEU A 189 27.26 -4.92 5.01
C LEU A 189 27.96 -6.14 4.37
N ALA A 190 27.27 -6.89 3.49
CA ALA A 190 27.81 -8.02 2.75
C ALA A 190 28.37 -7.64 1.36
N LEU A 191 27.97 -6.48 0.80
CA LEU A 191 28.36 -6.00 -0.54
C LEU A 191 29.50 -4.96 -0.53
N VAL A 192 29.82 -4.38 0.63
CA VAL A 192 30.91 -3.39 0.82
C VAL A 192 32.29 -3.91 0.38
N ASP A 193 32.47 -5.21 0.15
CA ASP A 193 33.72 -5.76 -0.40
C ASP A 193 33.84 -5.63 -1.93
N SER A 194 32.84 -5.10 -2.68
CA SER A 194 32.92 -5.14 -4.16
C SER A 194 32.27 -4.03 -5.00
N ALA A 195 31.49 -3.07 -4.48
CA ALA A 195 30.76 -2.16 -5.39
C ALA A 195 30.52 -0.72 -4.87
N ASP A 196 31.55 0.12 -4.96
CA ASP A 196 31.49 1.57 -4.69
C ASP A 196 30.70 2.41 -5.73
N GLN A 197 30.27 1.83 -6.87
CA GLN A 197 29.66 2.61 -7.96
C GLN A 197 28.12 2.65 -7.99
N SER A 198 27.43 1.75 -7.29
CA SER A 198 25.95 1.62 -7.38
C SER A 198 25.17 2.55 -6.43
N LEU A 199 25.80 3.01 -5.34
CA LEU A 199 25.11 3.76 -4.28
C LEU A 199 24.72 5.19 -4.71
N TRP A 200 25.47 5.80 -5.63
CA TRP A 200 25.22 7.17 -6.09
C TRP A 200 23.89 7.32 -6.82
N PHE A 201 23.50 6.35 -7.64
CA PHE A 201 22.20 6.38 -8.31
C PHE A 201 21.07 6.28 -7.28
N LEU A 202 21.20 5.35 -6.32
CA LEU A 202 20.21 5.00 -5.30
C LEU A 202 19.74 6.19 -4.46
N TYR A 203 20.64 7.12 -4.15
CA TYR A 203 20.33 8.33 -3.36
C TYR A 203 20.05 9.59 -4.18
N ALA A 204 20.42 9.63 -5.47
CA ALA A 204 20.25 10.84 -6.27
C ALA A 204 18.77 11.20 -6.51
N LEU A 205 17.91 10.20 -6.75
CA LEU A 205 16.49 10.44 -7.08
C LEU A 205 15.65 10.91 -5.87
N PRO A 206 15.83 10.35 -4.65
CA PRO A 206 15.25 10.94 -3.44
C PRO A 206 15.71 12.38 -3.19
N CYS A 207 16.96 12.71 -3.51
CA CYS A 207 17.49 14.08 -3.37
C CYS A 207 16.88 15.05 -4.39
N VAL A 208 16.70 14.65 -5.65
CA VAL A 208 15.99 15.44 -6.67
C VAL A 208 14.53 15.68 -6.25
N TRP A 209 13.93 14.73 -5.54
CA TRP A 209 12.57 14.85 -5.03
C TRP A 209 12.45 15.77 -3.79
N LEU A 210 13.45 15.81 -2.90
CA LEU A 210 13.50 16.80 -1.81
C LEU A 210 13.61 18.25 -2.31
N LEU A 211 14.11 18.45 -3.53
CA LEU A 211 14.33 19.75 -4.15
C LEU A 211 13.15 20.23 -5.03
N CYS A 212 12.18 19.36 -5.37
CA CYS A 212 11.00 19.68 -6.19
C CYS A 212 9.74 19.88 -5.33
#